data_AF-A0A3R9NUB9-F1
#
_entry.id   AF-A0A3R9NUB9-F1
#
_cell.length_a   1.000
_cell.length_b   1.000
_cell.length_c   1.000
_cell.angle_alpha   90.00
_cell.angle_beta   90.00
_cell.angle_gamma   90.00
#
_symmetry.space_group_name_H-M   'P 1'
#
loop_
_entity.id
_entity.type
_entity.pdbx_description
1 polymer ?
#
loop_
_entity_poly.entity_id
_entity_poly.type
_entity_poly.pdbx_seq_one_letter_code
_entity_poly.pdbx_strand_id
1 'polypeptide(L)'
;MKLERLRRVIVGLVLVCCISAGAQDKGNWRAASTTAKSTTGDVALFDEKLAINFSTFTIAPIRSLDQGEVSAVFDVDSSAGGTGSLYRLNIPATKKFLHKNSLCGSEDTQWMVTYVSGRSLQVAFFSGEKQPVFTLEAISNSTDLCGTFAYVR
;
A
#
# COMPACT_ATOMS: atom_id res chain seq x y z
N MET A 1 42.54 -18.97 31.29
CA MET A 1 41.61 -17.86 30.94
C MET A 1 40.32 -18.52 30.42
N LYS A 2 39.21 -18.37 31.16
CA LYS A 2 38.06 -19.31 31.19
C LYS A 2 37.11 -19.20 29.97
N LEU A 3 36.86 -20.35 29.32
CA LEU A 3 35.92 -20.57 28.21
C LEU A 3 34.47 -20.09 28.51
N GLU A 4 34.14 -19.98 29.79
CA GLU A 4 32.83 -19.58 30.32
C GLU A 4 32.46 -18.11 30.03
N ARG A 5 33.47 -17.23 29.86
CA ARG A 5 33.22 -15.82 29.52
C ARG A 5 32.87 -15.62 28.04
N LEU A 6 33.29 -16.53 27.17
CA LEU A 6 33.00 -16.46 25.73
C LEU A 6 31.53 -16.81 25.42
N ARG A 7 30.92 -17.70 26.23
CA ARG A 7 29.52 -18.13 26.04
C ARG A 7 28.49 -17.06 26.37
N ARG A 8 28.80 -16.10 27.26
CA ARG A 8 27.87 -15.02 27.62
C ARG A 8 27.79 -13.91 26.56
N VAL A 9 28.77 -13.82 25.66
CA VAL A 9 28.80 -12.80 24.61
C VAL A 9 27.94 -13.21 23.40
N ILE A 10 27.70 -14.51 23.20
CA ILE A 10 26.99 -15.01 22.01
C ILE A 10 25.45 -14.96 22.16
N VAL A 11 24.92 -14.93 23.39
CA VAL A 11 23.45 -14.91 23.62
C VAL A 11 22.84 -13.52 23.43
N GLY A 12 23.63 -12.44 23.46
CA GLY A 12 23.13 -11.07 23.32
C GLY A 12 22.91 -10.58 21.89
N LEU A 13 23.46 -11.25 20.87
CA LEU A 13 23.52 -10.72 19.49
C LEU A 13 22.38 -11.20 18.57
N VAL A 14 21.51 -12.12 19.02
CA VAL A 14 20.44 -12.67 18.17
C VAL A 14 19.11 -11.91 18.31
N LEU A 15 18.98 -11.03 19.31
CA LEU A 15 17.70 -10.35 19.63
C LEU A 15 17.50 -8.98 18.97
N VAL A 16 18.25 -8.64 17.91
CA VAL A 16 18.18 -7.30 17.25
C VAL A 16 17.58 -7.36 15.83
N CYS A 17 17.31 -8.54 15.25
CA CYS A 17 16.77 -8.64 13.88
C CYS A 17 15.23 -8.47 13.78
N CYS A 18 14.50 -8.33 14.88
CA CYS A 18 13.03 -8.26 14.85
C CYS A 18 12.46 -6.84 14.85
N ILE A 19 13.29 -5.79 14.93
CA ILE A 19 12.83 -4.41 15.11
C ILE A 19 13.04 -3.61 13.84
N SER A 20 12.27 -3.92 12.79
CA SER A 20 11.79 -2.93 11.82
C SER A 20 10.69 -3.55 10.96
N ALA A 21 9.54 -3.84 11.57
CA ALA A 21 8.27 -3.86 10.84
C ALA A 21 7.86 -2.41 10.47
N GLY A 22 8.77 -1.68 9.82
CA GLY A 22 8.38 -0.46 9.12
C GLY A 22 7.42 -0.86 8.02
N ALA A 23 6.36 -0.07 7.81
CA ALA A 23 5.38 -0.31 6.75
C ALA A 23 6.13 -0.60 5.44
N GLN A 24 6.04 -1.84 4.98
CA GLN A 24 6.91 -2.39 3.91
C GLN A 24 6.60 -1.77 2.54
N ASP A 25 5.52 -1.02 2.46
CA ASP A 25 5.04 -0.26 1.31
C ASP A 25 5.79 1.04 1.07
N LYS A 26 6.65 1.47 2.00
CA LYS A 26 7.50 2.64 1.78
C LYS A 26 8.58 2.38 0.73
N GLY A 27 8.88 3.42 -0.04
CA GLY A 27 9.92 3.43 -1.05
C GLY A 27 9.39 3.70 -2.45
N ASN A 28 10.28 3.52 -3.44
CA ASN A 28 9.98 3.71 -4.85
C ASN A 28 9.49 2.38 -5.45
N TRP A 29 8.39 2.44 -6.18
CA TRP A 29 7.71 1.29 -6.76
C TRP A 29 7.50 1.48 -8.26
N ARG A 30 7.95 0.48 -9.04
CA ARG A 30 7.86 0.49 -10.50
C ARG A 30 6.54 -0.08 -10.96
N ALA A 31 5.86 0.59 -11.88
CA ALA A 31 4.58 0.14 -12.41
C ALA A 31 4.71 -1.23 -13.11
N ALA A 32 3.97 -2.22 -12.60
CA ALA A 32 3.99 -3.59 -13.12
C ALA A 32 2.78 -3.86 -14.03
N SER A 33 1.59 -3.44 -13.60
CA SER A 33 0.35 -3.57 -14.39
C SER A 33 0.29 -2.56 -15.54
N THR A 34 -0.44 -2.90 -16.61
CA THR A 34 -0.70 -2.00 -17.75
C THR A 34 -1.43 -0.74 -17.31
N THR A 35 -2.40 -0.87 -16.41
CA THR A 35 -3.15 0.23 -15.80
C THR A 35 -2.25 1.13 -14.95
N ALA A 36 -1.32 0.58 -14.16
CA ALA A 36 -0.34 1.39 -13.44
C ALA A 36 0.55 2.16 -14.42
N LYS A 37 1.04 1.52 -15.48
CA LYS A 37 1.91 2.16 -16.48
C LYS A 37 1.20 3.30 -17.23
N SER A 38 -0.07 3.14 -17.56
CA SER A 38 -0.83 4.13 -18.32
C SER A 38 -1.49 5.22 -17.46
N THR A 39 -1.77 4.95 -16.17
CA THR A 39 -2.46 5.92 -15.31
C THR A 39 -1.49 6.60 -14.36
N THR A 40 -0.90 5.86 -13.42
CA THR A 40 -0.10 6.45 -12.34
C THR A 40 1.36 6.65 -12.73
N GLY A 41 1.88 5.79 -13.60
CA GLY A 41 3.31 5.55 -13.74
C GLY A 41 3.88 4.94 -12.46
N ASP A 42 5.18 5.07 -12.29
CA ASP A 42 5.85 4.73 -11.04
C ASP A 42 5.34 5.60 -9.89
N VAL A 43 5.33 5.03 -8.69
CA VAL A 43 4.87 5.72 -7.49
C VAL A 43 5.94 5.64 -6.42
N ALA A 44 5.95 6.61 -5.51
CA ALA A 44 6.75 6.53 -4.30
C ALA A 44 5.87 6.78 -3.08
N LEU A 45 6.01 5.92 -2.09
CA LEU A 45 5.29 6.03 -0.83
C LEU A 45 6.28 6.37 0.29
N PHE A 46 6.00 7.44 1.00
CA PHE A 46 6.74 7.90 2.17
C PHE A 46 5.78 7.96 3.36
N ASP A 47 6.30 8.27 4.55
CA ASP A 47 5.50 8.28 5.79
C ASP A 47 4.16 9.03 5.68
N GLU A 48 4.19 10.23 5.12
CA GLU A 48 3.02 11.12 5.01
C GLU A 48 2.79 11.60 3.57
N LYS A 49 3.45 10.98 2.59
CA LYS A 49 3.41 11.43 1.20
C LYS A 49 3.28 10.29 0.22
N LEU A 50 2.41 10.49 -0.76
CA LEU A 50 2.30 9.68 -1.97
C LEU A 50 2.74 10.53 -3.16
N ALA A 51 3.77 10.08 -3.87
CA ALA A 51 4.20 10.69 -5.11
C ALA A 51 3.73 9.87 -6.32
N ILE A 52 3.01 10.52 -7.24
CA ILE A 52 2.53 9.93 -8.50
C ILE A 52 2.82 10.94 -9.61
N ASN A 53 3.55 10.52 -10.66
CA ASN A 53 3.83 11.35 -11.84
C ASN A 53 4.23 12.81 -11.49
N PHE A 54 5.30 12.97 -10.71
CA PHE A 54 5.83 14.27 -10.23
C PHE A 54 4.89 15.10 -9.34
N SER A 55 3.71 14.58 -9.01
CA SER A 55 2.79 15.21 -8.08
C SER A 55 2.88 14.53 -6.73
N THR A 56 2.84 15.32 -5.66
CA THR A 56 2.91 14.80 -4.30
C THR A 56 1.60 15.12 -3.59
N PHE A 57 1.05 14.12 -2.90
CA PHE A 57 -0.16 14.23 -2.11
C PHE A 57 0.14 13.83 -0.67
N THR A 58 -0.43 14.57 0.27
CA THR A 58 -0.37 14.20 1.68
C THR A 58 -1.26 12.99 1.91
N ILE A 59 -0.74 12.00 2.61
CA ILE A 59 -1.48 10.81 3.05
C ILE A 59 -1.41 10.72 4.57
N ALA A 60 -2.48 10.21 5.18
CA ALA A 60 -2.53 9.92 6.60
C ALA A 60 -2.74 8.41 6.80
N PRO A 61 -1.82 7.69 7.47
CA PRO A 61 -2.05 6.30 7.82
C PRO A 61 -3.19 6.22 8.83
N ILE A 62 -4.16 5.34 8.56
CA ILE A 62 -5.33 5.16 9.42
C ILE A 62 -5.16 3.92 10.28
N ARG A 63 -4.89 2.78 9.64
CA ARG A 63 -4.66 1.49 10.30
C ARG A 63 -4.08 0.47 9.33
N SER A 64 -3.53 -0.61 9.88
CA SER A 64 -3.29 -1.84 9.12
C SER A 64 -4.60 -2.56 8.82
N LEU A 65 -4.62 -3.32 7.73
CA LEU A 65 -5.73 -4.17 7.32
C LEU A 65 -5.47 -5.61 7.73
N ASP A 66 -6.53 -6.30 8.13
CA ASP A 66 -6.48 -7.74 8.40
C ASP A 66 -6.43 -8.53 7.09
N GLN A 67 -5.95 -9.77 7.13
CA GLN A 67 -5.80 -10.59 5.92
C GLN A 67 -7.12 -10.79 5.17
N GLY A 68 -8.24 -10.92 5.89
CA GLY A 68 -9.58 -11.02 5.27
C GLY A 68 -9.97 -9.77 4.48
N GLU A 69 -9.61 -8.59 4.98
CA GLU A 69 -9.88 -7.30 4.34
C GLU A 69 -9.01 -7.10 3.09
N VAL A 70 -7.72 -7.46 3.20
CA VAL A 70 -6.79 -7.44 2.07
C VAL A 70 -7.25 -8.41 0.97
N SER A 71 -7.65 -9.62 1.35
CA SER A 71 -8.18 -10.63 0.42
C SER A 71 -9.43 -10.12 -0.28
N ALA A 72 -10.30 -9.38 0.43
CA ALA A 72 -11.50 -8.79 -0.16
C ALA A 72 -11.22 -7.75 -1.24
N VAL A 73 -10.10 -7.03 -1.16
CA VAL A 73 -9.73 -5.96 -2.11
C VAL A 73 -8.88 -6.47 -3.27
N PHE A 74 -7.92 -7.36 -2.99
CA PHE A 74 -6.90 -7.77 -3.95
C PHE A 74 -7.00 -9.22 -4.40
N ASP A 75 -7.99 -9.99 -3.90
CA ASP A 75 -8.15 -11.42 -4.18
C ASP A 75 -6.84 -12.22 -3.96
N VAL A 76 -6.17 -11.91 -2.85
CA VAL A 76 -4.94 -12.58 -2.44
C VAL A 76 -5.25 -13.70 -1.46
N ASP A 77 -4.45 -14.75 -1.48
CA ASP A 77 -4.57 -15.83 -0.49
C ASP A 77 -4.33 -15.27 0.92
N SER A 78 -5.28 -15.48 1.82
CA SER A 78 -5.20 -15.05 3.23
C SER A 78 -4.01 -15.63 4.01
N SER A 79 -3.37 -16.68 3.49
CA SER A 79 -2.13 -17.27 4.01
C SER A 79 -0.86 -16.61 3.46
N ALA A 80 -0.98 -15.76 2.45
CA ALA A 80 0.14 -14.96 1.95
C ALA A 80 0.53 -13.95 3.04
N GLY A 81 1.74 -14.08 3.59
CA GLY A 81 2.26 -13.26 4.68
C GLY A 81 2.57 -11.79 4.33
N GLY A 82 1.75 -11.17 3.48
CA GLY A 82 1.86 -9.76 3.15
C GLY A 82 1.20 -8.85 4.20
N THR A 83 1.48 -7.55 4.11
CA THR A 83 0.94 -6.52 5.01
C THR A 83 0.07 -5.56 4.22
N GLY A 84 -1.16 -5.34 4.69
CA GLY A 84 -2.07 -4.34 4.14
C GLY A 84 -2.18 -3.11 5.02
N SER A 85 -2.33 -1.94 4.41
CA SER A 85 -2.49 -0.67 5.12
C SER A 85 -3.54 0.21 4.46
N LEU A 86 -4.30 0.93 5.29
CA LEU A 86 -5.29 1.91 4.88
C LEU A 86 -4.78 3.32 5.12
N TYR A 87 -4.91 4.15 4.09
CA TYR A 87 -4.56 5.56 4.12
C TYR A 87 -5.74 6.43 3.71
N ARG A 88 -5.87 7.57 4.38
CA ARG A 88 -6.69 8.69 3.94
C ARG A 88 -5.82 9.62 3.09
N LEU A 89 -6.38 10.14 2.00
CA LEU A 89 -5.73 11.14 1.17
C LEU A 89 -6.78 12.04 0.52
N ASN A 90 -6.34 13.01 -0.27
CA ASN A 90 -7.25 13.78 -1.11
C ASN A 90 -6.57 14.11 -2.44
N ILE A 91 -7.02 13.49 -3.52
CA ILE A 91 -6.59 13.78 -4.89
C ILE A 91 -7.81 14.30 -5.64
N PRO A 92 -7.81 15.59 -6.06
CA PRO A 92 -8.92 16.16 -6.79
C PRO A 92 -9.19 15.43 -8.12
N ALA A 93 -10.46 15.29 -8.52
CA ALA A 93 -10.87 14.70 -9.79
C ALA A 93 -10.27 15.42 -11.03
N THR A 94 -10.01 16.71 -10.87
CA THR A 94 -9.37 17.57 -11.88
C THR A 94 -7.90 17.20 -12.10
N LYS A 95 -7.28 16.47 -11.17
CA LYS A 95 -5.91 16.03 -11.29
C LYS A 95 -5.78 14.93 -12.33
N LYS A 96 -5.01 15.22 -13.37
CA LYS A 96 -4.66 14.25 -14.40
C LYS A 96 -3.23 13.75 -14.20
N PHE A 97 -3.06 12.47 -14.46
CA PHE A 97 -1.80 11.75 -14.38
C PHE A 97 -1.29 11.43 -15.79
N LEU A 98 -0.57 10.32 -15.95
CA LEU A 98 -0.05 9.94 -17.26
C LEU A 98 -1.18 9.79 -18.27
N HIS A 99 -0.90 10.15 -19.52
CA HIS A 99 -1.83 10.05 -20.64
C HIS A 99 -3.20 10.72 -20.39
N LYS A 100 -3.24 11.76 -19.54
CA LYS A 100 -4.46 12.49 -19.15
C LYS A 100 -5.49 11.64 -18.39
N ASN A 101 -5.08 10.51 -17.84
CA ASN A 101 -5.95 9.66 -17.02
C ASN A 101 -6.18 10.28 -15.63
N SER A 102 -7.30 9.94 -15.01
CA SER A 102 -7.61 10.25 -13.61
C SER A 102 -7.82 8.95 -12.84
N LEU A 103 -7.70 9.00 -11.50
CA LEU A 103 -7.88 7.81 -10.65
C LEU A 103 -9.37 7.43 -10.56
N CYS A 104 -10.22 8.35 -10.10
CA CYS A 104 -11.65 8.11 -9.86
C CYS A 104 -12.57 8.83 -10.86
N GLY A 105 -12.12 9.04 -12.10
CA GLY A 105 -12.94 9.72 -13.11
C GLY A 105 -13.28 11.17 -12.75
N SER A 106 -14.55 11.42 -12.41
CA SER A 106 -15.09 12.72 -12.00
C SER A 106 -15.13 12.95 -10.49
N GLU A 107 -14.78 11.95 -9.70
CA GLU A 107 -14.80 12.03 -8.24
C GLU A 107 -13.40 12.21 -7.66
N ASP A 108 -13.33 12.82 -6.47
CA ASP A 108 -12.08 12.95 -5.73
C ASP A 108 -11.69 11.59 -5.14
N THR A 109 -10.41 11.24 -5.24
CA THR A 109 -9.86 10.05 -4.58
C THR A 109 -9.57 10.39 -3.13
N GLN A 110 -10.19 9.67 -2.21
CA GLN A 110 -10.08 9.98 -0.79
C GLN A 110 -9.54 8.84 0.08
N TRP A 111 -9.50 7.61 -0.45
CA TRP A 111 -8.88 6.49 0.24
C TRP A 111 -7.93 5.73 -0.65
N MET A 112 -6.87 5.22 -0.03
CA MET A 112 -5.89 4.36 -0.67
C MET A 112 -5.63 3.18 0.25
N VAL A 113 -5.71 1.99 -0.34
CA VAL A 113 -5.34 0.75 0.31
C VAL A 113 -4.07 0.24 -0.36
N THR A 114 -3.10 -0.18 0.45
CA THR A 114 -1.89 -0.85 -0.03
C THR A 114 -1.87 -2.29 0.46
N TYR A 115 -1.24 -3.16 -0.32
CA TYR A 115 -0.86 -4.51 0.09
C TYR A 115 0.51 -4.84 -0.43
N VAL A 116 1.42 -5.21 0.47
CA VAL A 116 2.79 -5.58 0.11
C VAL A 116 3.08 -7.01 0.49
N SER A 117 3.63 -7.75 -0.48
CA SER A 117 4.19 -9.07 -0.27
C SER A 117 5.55 -9.16 -0.96
N GLY A 118 6.61 -9.21 -0.15
CA GLY A 118 8.00 -9.28 -0.62
C GLY A 118 8.44 -8.06 -1.44
N ARG A 119 8.43 -8.21 -2.77
CA ARG A 119 8.83 -7.16 -3.74
C ARG A 119 7.67 -6.72 -4.64
N SER A 120 6.45 -7.08 -4.27
CA SER A 120 5.23 -6.70 -4.98
C SER A 120 4.39 -5.79 -4.08
N LEU A 121 3.86 -4.72 -4.67
CA LEU A 121 2.92 -3.81 -4.06
C LEU A 121 1.66 -3.77 -4.92
N GLN A 122 0.51 -3.90 -4.29
CA GLN A 122 -0.79 -3.60 -4.88
C GLN A 122 -1.36 -2.36 -4.20
N VAL A 123 -1.99 -1.50 -4.98
CA VAL A 123 -2.63 -0.27 -4.49
C VAL A 123 -4.03 -0.21 -5.08
N ALA A 124 -5.03 -0.02 -4.23
CA ALA A 124 -6.39 0.27 -4.64
C ALA A 124 -6.78 1.68 -4.19
N PHE A 125 -7.43 2.43 -5.07
CA PHE A 125 -7.92 3.77 -4.78
C PHE A 125 -9.44 3.79 -4.72
N PHE A 126 -9.98 4.56 -3.78
CA PHE A 126 -11.42 4.72 -3.63
C PHE A 126 -11.84 6.19 -3.59
N SER A 127 -13.00 6.48 -4.15
CA SER A 127 -13.72 7.74 -3.99
C SER A 127 -14.56 7.72 -2.70
N GLY A 128 -15.23 8.83 -2.41
CA GLY A 128 -16.18 8.93 -1.31
C GLY A 128 -15.58 9.34 0.05
N GLU A 129 -16.39 10.06 0.82
CA GLU A 129 -16.02 10.57 2.14
C GLU A 129 -15.93 9.50 3.22
N LYS A 130 -16.77 8.47 3.10
CA LYS A 130 -16.85 7.39 4.08
C LYS A 130 -15.74 6.38 3.85
N GLN A 131 -15.21 5.82 4.93
CA GLN A 131 -14.24 4.75 4.84
C GLN A 131 -14.85 3.54 4.11
N PRO A 132 -14.14 2.95 3.12
CA PRO A 132 -14.63 1.75 2.44
C PRO A 132 -14.79 0.58 3.40
N VAL A 133 -15.78 -0.27 3.11
CA VAL A 133 -16.03 -1.51 3.86
C VAL A 133 -15.33 -2.66 3.14
N PHE A 134 -14.35 -3.28 3.79
CA PHE A 134 -13.51 -4.33 3.19
C PHE A 134 -14.09 -5.73 3.38
N THR A 135 -15.26 -5.96 2.79
CA THR A 135 -15.84 -7.31 2.68
C THR A 135 -15.98 -7.67 1.20
N LEU A 136 -15.91 -8.96 0.87
CA LEU A 136 -16.00 -9.43 -0.52
C LEU A 136 -17.26 -8.91 -1.23
N GLU A 137 -18.41 -8.96 -0.54
CA GLU A 137 -19.68 -8.47 -1.05
C GLU A 137 -19.68 -6.96 -1.27
N ALA A 138 -19.15 -6.19 -0.30
CA ALA A 138 -19.11 -4.73 -0.41
C ALA A 138 -18.16 -4.26 -1.51
N ILE A 139 -16.98 -4.89 -1.65
CA ILE A 139 -16.00 -4.52 -2.66
C ILE A 139 -16.48 -4.91 -4.07
N SER A 140 -17.07 -6.10 -4.21
CA SER A 140 -17.58 -6.58 -5.50
C SER A 140 -18.73 -5.73 -6.04
N ASN A 141 -19.50 -5.08 -5.17
CA ASN A 141 -20.59 -4.16 -5.52
C ASN A 141 -20.22 -2.69 -5.32
N SER A 142 -18.95 -2.38 -5.04
CA SER A 142 -18.51 -1.02 -4.73
C SER A 142 -18.52 -0.16 -5.99
N THR A 143 -19.26 0.95 -5.95
CA THR A 143 -19.14 2.03 -6.94
C THR A 143 -17.94 2.92 -6.68
N ASP A 144 -17.39 2.84 -5.46
CA ASP A 144 -16.38 3.77 -4.97
C ASP A 144 -14.97 3.23 -5.26
N LEU A 145 -14.81 1.97 -5.67
CA LEU A 145 -13.52 1.42 -6.08
C LEU A 145 -13.15 1.96 -7.47
N CYS A 146 -12.16 2.83 -7.50
CA CYS A 146 -11.74 3.53 -8.71
C CYS A 146 -10.80 2.69 -9.59
N GLY A 147 -9.99 1.84 -8.94
CA GLY A 147 -9.08 0.95 -9.65
C GLY A 147 -7.99 0.37 -8.76
N THR A 148 -7.43 -0.74 -9.25
CA THR A 148 -6.35 -1.48 -8.61
C THR A 148 -5.11 -1.45 -9.51
N PHE A 149 -3.97 -1.19 -8.90
CA PHE A 149 -2.69 -0.93 -9.55
C PHE A 149 -1.61 -1.79 -8.93
N ALA A 150 -0.88 -2.54 -9.75
CA ALA A 150 0.22 -3.38 -9.29
C ALA A 150 1.58 -2.78 -9.64
N TYR A 151 2.52 -2.89 -8.70
CA TYR A 151 3.88 -2.40 -8.75
C TYR A 151 4.89 -3.41 -8.20
N VAL A 152 6.16 -3.23 -8.54
CA VAL A 152 7.29 -4.08 -8.09
C VAL A 152 8.53 -3.25 -7.72
N ARG A 153 9.45 -3.84 -6.96
CA ARG A 153 10.75 -3.26 -6.61
C ARG A 153 11.93 -4.21 -6.86
#